data_AF-A0AAJ2C438-F1
#
_entry.id   AF-A0AAJ2C438-F1
#
_cell.length_a   1.000
_cell.length_b   1.000
_cell.length_c   1.000
_cell.angle_alpha   90.00
_cell.angle_beta   90.00
_cell.angle_gamma   90.00
#
_symmetry.space_group_name_H-M   'P 1'
#
loop_
_entity.id
_entity.type
_entity.pdbx_description
1 polymer ?
#
loop_
_entity_poly.entity_id
_entity_poly.type
_entity_poly.pdbx_seq_one_letter_code
_entity_poly.pdbx_strand_id
1 'polypeptide(L)'
;MKQKELTELTDQELLQEAKKMKSTAIINALLIGFLIGIVIFSIAKNGLGFFILIPLFFAYRLANNSKYDNKELENILKERNLK
;
A
#
# COMPACT_ATOMS: atom_id res chain seq x y z
N MET A 1 -14.66 11.52 -8.21
CA MET A 1 -15.42 11.24 -6.97
C MET A 1 -14.75 12.03 -5.86
N LYS A 2 -15.51 12.85 -5.12
CA LYS A 2 -14.97 13.63 -4.00
C LYS A 2 -14.53 12.65 -2.91
N GLN A 3 -13.27 12.69 -2.50
CA GLN A 3 -12.78 11.85 -1.42
C GLN A 3 -13.48 12.32 -0.15
N LYS A 4 -14.27 11.43 0.48
CA LYS A 4 -14.86 11.70 1.79
C LYS A 4 -13.71 11.73 2.80
N GLU A 5 -13.70 12.72 3.67
CA GLU A 5 -12.73 12.79 4.76
C GLU A 5 -12.94 11.59 5.69
N LEU A 6 -11.88 11.07 6.32
CA LEU A 6 -12.00 9.94 7.25
C LEU A 6 -13.00 10.24 8.39
N THR A 7 -13.15 11.50 8.76
CA THR A 7 -14.09 11.99 9.77
C THR A 7 -15.55 11.84 9.37
N GLU A 8 -15.86 11.82 8.07
CA GLU A 8 -17.22 11.68 7.53
C GLU A 8 -17.68 10.22 7.43
N LEU A 9 -16.78 9.27 7.67
CA LEU A 9 -17.09 7.83 7.64
C LEU A 9 -17.79 7.39 8.92
N THR A 10 -18.75 6.46 8.77
CA THR A 10 -19.36 5.75 9.89
C THR A 10 -18.38 4.76 10.51
N ASP A 11 -18.64 4.31 11.73
CA ASP A 11 -17.74 3.39 12.46
C ASP A 11 -17.53 2.06 11.72
N GLN A 12 -18.57 1.57 11.05
CA GLN A 12 -18.50 0.38 10.19
C GLN A 12 -17.57 0.62 8.97
N GLU A 13 -17.69 1.78 8.32
CA GLU A 13 -16.86 2.16 7.18
C GLU A 13 -15.39 2.37 7.60
N LEU A 14 -15.14 2.97 8.77
CA LEU A 14 -13.79 3.15 9.32
C LEU A 14 -13.11 1.81 9.60
N LEU A 15 -13.81 0.86 10.20
CA LEU A 15 -13.28 -0.48 10.46
C LEU A 15 -13.00 -1.24 9.15
N GLN A 16 -13.87 -1.09 8.14
CA GLN A 16 -13.66 -1.67 6.82
C GLN A 16 -12.44 -1.06 6.12
N GLU A 17 -12.29 0.26 6.14
CA GLU A 17 -11.15 0.94 5.54
C GLU A 17 -9.85 0.56 6.25
N ALA A 18 -9.85 0.43 7.57
CA ALA A 18 -8.70 -0.05 8.35
C ALA A 18 -8.28 -1.47 7.98
N LYS A 19 -9.25 -2.38 7.84
CA LYS A 19 -8.98 -3.76 7.40
C LYS A 19 -8.44 -3.78 5.98
N LYS A 20 -9.03 -2.97 5.10
CA LYS A 20 -8.61 -2.84 3.70
C LYS A 20 -7.20 -2.29 3.58
N MET A 21 -6.86 -1.23 4.30
CA MET A 21 -5.51 -0.66 4.33
C MET A 21 -4.47 -1.70 4.76
N LYS A 22 -4.75 -2.47 5.81
CA LYS A 22 -3.89 -3.58 6.24
C LYS A 22 -3.72 -4.65 5.16
N SER A 23 -4.82 -5.12 4.57
CA SER A 23 -4.76 -6.12 3.49
C SER A 23 -4.01 -5.60 2.27
N THR A 24 -4.23 -4.35 1.87
CA THR A 24 -3.50 -3.70 0.78
C THR A 24 -2.02 -3.57 1.11
N ALA A 25 -1.64 -3.20 2.33
CA ALA A 25 -0.23 -3.15 2.73
C ALA A 25 0.47 -4.51 2.61
N ILE A 26 -0.21 -5.60 3.00
CA ILE A 26 0.32 -6.97 2.87
C ILE A 26 0.49 -7.34 1.39
N ILE A 27 -0.53 -7.10 0.57
CA ILE A 27 -0.47 -7.36 -0.88
C ILE A 27 0.64 -6.53 -1.53
N ASN A 28 0.78 -5.27 -1.14
CA ASN A 28 1.82 -4.38 -1.63
C ASN A 28 3.21 -4.90 -1.26
N ALA A 29 3.42 -5.32 -0.01
CA ALA A 29 4.68 -5.90 0.44
C ALA A 29 5.02 -7.19 -0.32
N LEU A 30 4.04 -8.07 -0.55
CA LEU A 30 4.22 -9.28 -1.34
C LEU A 30 4.64 -8.96 -2.79
N LEU A 31 3.95 -8.02 -3.43
CA LEU A 31 4.25 -7.59 -4.79
C LEU A 31 5.64 -6.94 -4.87
N ILE A 32 5.99 -6.07 -3.93
CA ILE A 32 7.33 -5.46 -3.88
C ILE A 32 8.40 -6.55 -3.72
N GLY A 33 8.21 -7.53 -2.83
CA GLY A 33 9.12 -8.66 -2.67
C GLY A 33 9.27 -9.49 -3.95
N PHE A 34 8.17 -9.76 -4.65
CA PHE A 34 8.17 -10.44 -5.94
C PHE A 34 8.94 -9.65 -7.00
N LEU A 35 8.73 -8.33 -7.08
CA LEU A 35 9.43 -7.44 -8.01
C LEU A 35 10.94 -7.41 -7.73
N ILE A 36 11.35 -7.38 -6.46
CA ILE A 36 12.77 -7.49 -6.06
C ILE A 36 13.35 -8.84 -6.50
N GLY A 37 12.59 -9.94 -6.32
CA GLY A 37 13.00 -11.26 -6.79
C GLY A 37 13.24 -11.31 -8.31
N ILE A 38 12.36 -10.69 -9.11
CA ILE A 38 12.53 -10.54 -10.56
C ILE A 38 13.80 -9.77 -10.88
N VAL A 39 14.06 -8.67 -10.17
CA VAL A 39 15.27 -7.85 -10.38
C VAL A 39 16.52 -8.68 -10.12
N ILE A 40 16.60 -9.41 -9.01
CA ILE A 40 17.75 -10.28 -8.67
C ILE A 40 17.94 -11.37 -9.74
N PHE A 41 16.86 -12.04 -10.15
CA PHE A 41 16.91 -13.07 -11.19
C PHE A 41 17.37 -12.50 -12.53
N SER A 42 16.86 -11.33 -12.91
CA SER A 42 17.22 -10.64 -14.15
C SER A 42 18.70 -10.26 -14.17
N ILE A 43 19.23 -9.72 -13.08
CA ILE A 43 20.66 -9.39 -12.95
C ILE A 43 21.52 -10.64 -13.11
N ALA A 44 21.13 -11.74 -12.46
CA ALA A 44 21.88 -13.00 -12.50
C ALA A 44 21.88 -13.68 -13.88
N LYS A 45 20.83 -13.51 -14.69
CA LYS A 45 20.67 -14.19 -15.99
C LYS A 45 20.99 -13.34 -17.20
N ASN A 46 20.60 -12.07 -17.20
CA ASN A 46 20.68 -11.18 -18.37
C ASN A 46 21.51 -9.91 -18.11
N GLY A 47 22.04 -9.74 -16.89
CA GLY A 47 22.78 -8.53 -16.48
C GLY A 47 21.86 -7.35 -16.12
N LEU A 48 22.45 -6.18 -15.88
CA LEU A 48 21.72 -4.95 -15.57
C LEU A 48 21.07 -4.39 -16.84
N GLY A 49 19.81 -4.74 -17.08
CA GLY A 49 19.01 -4.24 -18.21
C GLY A 49 17.95 -3.20 -17.81
N PHE A 50 17.42 -2.49 -18.82
CA PHE A 50 16.31 -1.53 -18.66
C PHE A 50 15.05 -2.17 -18.03
N PHE A 51 14.92 -3.51 -18.12
CA PHE A 51 13.85 -4.27 -17.49
C PHE A 51 13.76 -4.11 -15.98
N ILE A 52 14.81 -3.67 -15.29
CA ILE A 52 14.80 -3.40 -13.84
C ILE A 52 13.99 -2.15 -13.50
N LEU A 53 13.92 -1.19 -14.42
CA LEU A 53 13.17 0.06 -14.20
C LEU A 53 11.67 -0.18 -14.12
N ILE A 54 11.16 -1.20 -14.82
CA ILE A 54 9.72 -1.54 -14.80
C ILE A 54 9.31 -2.01 -13.39
N PRO A 55 9.92 -3.05 -12.78
CA PRO A 55 9.69 -3.42 -11.39
C PRO A 55 9.89 -2.27 -10.42
N LEU A 56 10.93 -1.46 -10.60
CA LEU A 56 11.23 -0.36 -9.70
C LEU A 56 10.13 0.73 -9.72
N PHE A 57 9.64 1.06 -10.92
CA PHE A 57 8.51 1.97 -11.09
C PHE A 57 7.23 1.44 -10.46
N PHE A 58 6.92 0.15 -10.66
CA PHE A 58 5.76 -0.48 -10.04
C PHE A 58 5.86 -0.50 -8.51
N ALA A 59 7.02 -0.82 -7.95
CA ALA A 59 7.26 -0.81 -6.51
C ALA A 59 7.05 0.60 -5.93
N TYR A 60 7.60 1.63 -6.57
CA TYR A 60 7.41 3.02 -6.16
C TYR A 60 5.94 3.44 -6.19
N ARG A 61 5.25 3.16 -7.30
CA ARG A 61 3.82 3.48 -7.43
C ARG A 61 2.99 2.78 -6.36
N LEU A 62 3.32 1.54 -6.03
CA LEU A 62 2.59 0.73 -5.06
C LEU A 62 2.80 1.22 -3.62
N ALA A 63 4.03 1.64 -3.29
CA ALA A 63 4.34 2.26 -2.00
C ALA A 63 3.61 3.60 -1.79
N ASN A 64 3.38 4.36 -2.86
CA ASN A 64 2.83 5.72 -2.78
C ASN A 64 1.30 5.80 -3.04
N ASN A 65 0.59 4.67 -3.13
CA ASN A 65 -0.83 4.60 -3.49
C ASN A 65 -1.78 4.60 -2.27
N SER A 66 -1.34 5.09 -1.11
CA SER A 66 -2.20 5.18 0.07
C SER A 66 -3.25 6.28 -0.12
N LYS A 67 -4.54 5.92 -0.06
CA LYS A 67 -5.65 6.87 -0.16
C LYS A 67 -5.73 7.82 1.04
N TYR A 68 -5.39 7.34 2.22
CA TYR A 68 -5.44 8.07 3.49
C TYR A 68 -4.16 7.84 4.26
N ASP A 69 -3.81 8.79 5.13
CA ASP A 69 -2.69 8.60 6.07
C ASP A 69 -3.07 7.53 7.10
N ASN A 70 -2.22 6.52 7.25
CA ASN A 70 -2.41 5.47 8.26
C ASN A 70 -2.51 6.06 9.67
N LYS A 71 -1.76 7.13 9.96
CA LYS A 71 -1.73 7.77 11.27
C LYS A 71 -3.03 8.50 11.56
N GLU A 72 -3.60 9.15 10.55
CA GLU A 72 -4.89 9.84 10.67
C GLU A 72 -6.03 8.83 10.91
N LEU A 73 -6.07 7.75 10.14
CA LEU A 73 -7.05 6.68 10.34
C LEU A 73 -6.92 6.04 11.73
N GLU A 74 -5.68 5.80 12.20
CA GLU A 74 -5.46 5.22 13.51
C GLU A 74 -5.89 6.15 14.66
N ASN A 75 -5.68 7.46 14.51
CA ASN A 75 -6.12 8.45 15.49
C ASN A 75 -7.65 8.47 15.60
N ILE A 76 -8.37 8.51 14.48
CA ILE A 76 -9.85 8.53 14.46
C ILE A 76 -10.43 7.24 15.06
N LEU A 77 -9.83 6.09 14.78
CA LEU A 77 -10.24 4.82 15.39
C LEU A 77 -10.07 4.82 16.92
N LYS A 78 -8.99 5.42 17.44
CA LYS A 78 -8.75 5.56 18.88
C LYS A 78 -9.71 6.55 19.52
N GLU A 79 -9.93 7.71 18.90
CA GLU A 79 -10.88 8.72 19.38
C GLU A 79 -12.30 8.15 19.52
N ARG A 80 -12.70 7.28 18.59
CA ARG A 80 -14.02 6.62 18.61
C ARG A 80 -14.06 5.31 19.41
N ASN A 81 -13.00 4.96 20.12
CA ASN A 81 -12.89 3.72 20.92
C ASN A 81 -13.15 2.43 20.09
N LEU A 82 -12.80 2.46 18.80
CA LEU A 82 -12.95 1.32 17.90
C LEU A 82 -11.70 0.44 17.86
N LYS A 83 -10.58 0.90 18.45
CA LYS A 83 -9.31 0.18 18.57
C LYS A 83 -8.41 0.75 19.67
#